data_AF-A0A810N5K3-F1
#
_entry.id   AF-A0A810N5K3-F1
#
_cell.length_a   1.000
_cell.length_b   1.000
_cell.length_c   1.000
_cell.angle_alpha   90.00
_cell.angle_beta   90.00
_cell.angle_gamma   90.00
#
_symmetry.space_group_name_H-M   'P 1'
#
loop_
_entity.id
_entity.type
_entity.pdbx_description
1 polymer ?
#
loop_
_entity_poly.entity_id
_entity_poly.type
_entity_poly.pdbx_seq_one_letter_code
_entity_poly.pdbx_strand_id
1 'polypeptide(L)'
;MAPADATTGDLMRAMPIRHLTFDAGESVTAPLTWGQYAIWKPLQWFGDATASFNLSRSFALARPVTGERFLDGVRTLVERHSSLRTHFVDGEQRIAGTGEMAVAFHPLPAGADAAAHAADIAGTLTADSFDLTTAWPVRFAAVLSPAEQVVAVVLVASHVAVDNWAVESLAEDLRVLLGAEPAPATEPDSAWSPLEQLGFERSEAGRQLAAGALRHWGDRLQAAPATMFDFAPVPADGPPIHRYRMVSPAVAVATPILAARSHTSISTVLLTVTALWLAAYSGHDAAVLQLITGNRFDARLRALRAPTAQDGLFVLPRQDVALSAAFRQAFPAAVRGYRNGQYHLDDLVARQAEVGLARGLHFDLSAYFNDARRDRDWAPPATVPDPAELAGLRAASTFSRFESLPRHDMKFMLSFNRPEPDRCGLVLLADGRYLPPPVGERFLRGLELVVCAAVHEELSVADVARLCGVAPVVRGPDWVRTRAGWTRPEAVRRLVAGLLPGAAVTAAWRPAAGPEQVVDLAVYVAVDGAASPEPLPDLHRRVVAALPGEPGVVAPDRYILCRGPVDPDADLARWEALPVIDHGTGRPVPVSR
;
A
#
# COMPACT_ATOMS: atom_id res chain seq x y z
N MET A 1 -25.95 26.46 -7.89
CA MET A 1 -25.49 26.24 -9.27
C MET A 1 -24.57 27.39 -9.62
N ALA A 2 -23.30 27.25 -9.29
CA ALA A 2 -22.21 28.17 -9.64
C ALA A 2 -21.34 27.44 -10.68
N PRO A 3 -20.73 28.14 -11.65
CA PRO A 3 -20.18 27.48 -12.83
C PRO A 3 -18.96 26.64 -12.47
N ALA A 4 -18.91 25.47 -13.09
CA ALA A 4 -17.71 24.68 -13.27
C ALA A 4 -16.74 25.38 -14.25
N ASP A 5 -15.51 24.90 -14.25
CA ASP A 5 -14.44 25.12 -15.24
C ASP A 5 -13.60 26.40 -15.11
N ALA A 6 -12.48 26.24 -14.39
CA ALA A 6 -11.19 26.69 -14.86
C ALA A 6 -10.23 25.49 -14.75
N THR A 7 -9.68 25.03 -15.87
CA THR A 7 -8.57 24.05 -15.85
C THR A 7 -7.29 24.73 -15.35
N THR A 8 -6.28 23.97 -14.93
CA THR A 8 -4.93 24.48 -14.56
C THR A 8 -4.35 25.43 -15.60
N GLY A 9 -4.67 25.20 -16.88
CA GLY A 9 -4.28 26.09 -17.97
C GLY A 9 -4.80 27.51 -17.80
N ASP A 10 -5.97 27.70 -17.18
CA ASP A 10 -6.55 29.01 -16.88
C ASP A 10 -6.07 29.61 -15.56
N LEU A 11 -5.71 28.81 -14.56
CA LEU A 11 -5.05 29.30 -13.34
C LEU A 11 -3.59 29.71 -13.58
N MET A 12 -2.88 29.04 -14.50
CA MET A 12 -1.53 29.44 -14.94
C MET A 12 -1.55 30.68 -15.87
N ARG A 13 -2.68 31.02 -16.50
CA ARG A 13 -2.80 32.13 -17.46
C ARG A 13 -2.86 33.52 -16.83
N ALA A 14 -3.06 33.64 -15.52
CA ALA A 14 -3.12 34.93 -14.81
C ALA A 14 -1.83 35.25 -14.02
N MET A 15 -0.77 34.46 -14.16
CA MET A 15 0.38 34.48 -13.25
C MET A 15 1.70 34.68 -13.99
N PRO A 16 2.66 35.45 -13.45
CA PRO A 16 3.97 35.57 -14.05
C PRO A 16 4.72 34.22 -13.97
N ILE A 17 4.81 33.52 -15.10
CA ILE A 17 5.68 32.36 -15.26
C ILE A 17 7.07 32.88 -15.63
N ARG A 18 8.10 32.38 -14.95
CA ARG A 18 9.50 32.57 -15.36
C ARG A 18 10.08 31.23 -15.76
N HIS A 19 10.99 31.26 -16.72
CA HIS A 19 11.65 30.07 -17.23
C HIS A 19 13.10 30.05 -16.74
N LEU A 20 13.57 28.87 -16.34
CA LEU A 20 14.99 28.61 -16.11
C LEU A 20 15.49 27.57 -17.10
N THR A 21 16.70 27.75 -17.60
CA THR A 21 17.43 26.72 -18.32
C THR A 21 18.34 25.96 -17.37
N PHE A 22 18.60 24.69 -17.67
CA PHE A 22 19.56 23.86 -16.93
C PHE A 22 20.48 23.11 -17.90
N ASP A 23 21.71 22.82 -17.46
CA ASP A 23 22.67 22.00 -18.18
C ASP A 23 23.38 21.03 -17.22
N ALA A 24 23.08 19.75 -17.38
CA ALA A 24 23.60 18.65 -16.58
C ALA A 24 24.36 17.61 -17.44
N GLY A 25 24.78 17.99 -18.66
CA GLY A 25 25.57 17.15 -19.56
C GLY A 25 24.74 16.32 -20.53
N GLU A 26 25.06 15.04 -20.68
CA GLU A 26 24.45 14.16 -21.69
C GLU A 26 23.09 13.60 -21.25
N SER A 27 22.18 13.45 -22.22
CA SER A 27 20.90 12.75 -22.03
C SER A 27 21.12 11.23 -22.02
N VAL A 28 20.38 10.52 -21.16
CA VAL A 28 20.50 9.06 -21.00
C VAL A 28 19.12 8.41 -20.99
N THR A 29 18.97 7.30 -21.71
CA THR A 29 17.79 6.43 -21.61
C THR A 29 18.18 5.13 -20.92
N ALA A 30 17.41 4.72 -19.91
CA ALA A 30 17.61 3.48 -19.19
C ALA A 30 16.28 2.91 -18.67
N PRO A 31 16.22 1.60 -18.33
CA PRO A 31 15.06 1.07 -17.61
C PRO A 31 14.89 1.70 -16.22
N LEU A 32 13.67 1.64 -15.70
CA LEU A 32 13.35 2.12 -14.35
C LEU A 32 14.09 1.31 -13.28
N THR A 33 14.43 1.95 -12.16
CA THR A 33 14.83 1.24 -10.95
C THR A 33 13.64 0.45 -10.37
N TRP A 34 13.88 -0.51 -9.49
CA TRP A 34 12.81 -1.29 -8.86
C TRP A 34 11.75 -0.42 -8.19
N GLY A 35 12.18 0.61 -7.44
CA GLY A 35 11.26 1.54 -6.78
C GLY A 35 10.48 2.42 -7.75
N GLN A 36 11.11 2.91 -8.82
CA GLN A 36 10.39 3.66 -9.88
C GLN A 36 9.36 2.75 -10.57
N TYR A 37 9.74 1.52 -10.92
CA TYR A 37 8.85 0.57 -11.56
C TYR A 37 7.65 0.19 -10.68
N ALA A 38 7.86 0.07 -9.35
CA ALA A 38 6.81 -0.21 -8.37
C ALA A 38 5.74 0.89 -8.29
N ILE A 39 6.08 2.15 -8.61
CA ILE A 39 5.11 3.26 -8.69
C ILE A 39 4.55 3.43 -10.11
N TRP A 40 5.40 3.26 -11.13
CA TRP A 40 5.00 3.41 -12.53
C TRP A 40 3.86 2.46 -12.91
N LYS A 41 3.88 1.20 -12.42
CA LYS A 41 2.88 0.20 -12.77
C LYS A 41 1.47 0.53 -12.23
N PRO A 42 1.28 0.91 -10.95
CA PRO A 42 0.02 1.47 -10.47
C PRO A 42 -0.45 2.70 -11.24
N LEU A 43 0.44 3.63 -11.60
CA LEU A 43 0.05 4.82 -12.38
C LEU A 43 -0.65 4.44 -13.70
N GLN A 44 -0.20 3.37 -14.37
CA GLN A 44 -0.86 2.86 -15.59
C GLN A 44 -2.30 2.37 -15.32
N TRP A 45 -2.55 1.79 -14.14
CA TRP A 45 -3.88 1.33 -13.74
C TRP A 45 -4.82 2.49 -13.38
N PHE A 46 -4.29 3.54 -12.75
CA PHE A 46 -5.06 4.73 -12.35
C PHE A 46 -5.38 5.69 -13.51
N GLY A 47 -4.75 5.56 -14.68
CA GLY A 47 -5.06 6.35 -15.88
C GLY A 47 -5.10 7.86 -15.59
N ASP A 48 -6.23 8.51 -15.87
CA ASP A 48 -6.37 9.96 -15.66
C ASP A 48 -6.40 10.38 -14.17
N ALA A 49 -6.66 9.43 -13.25
CA ALA A 49 -6.76 9.67 -11.81
C ALA A 49 -5.40 9.65 -11.07
N THR A 50 -4.32 9.96 -11.78
CA THR A 50 -2.93 9.89 -11.28
C THR A 50 -2.51 11.07 -10.41
N ALA A 51 -3.29 12.16 -10.37
CA ALA A 51 -3.06 13.29 -9.45
C ALA A 51 -2.98 12.87 -7.98
N SER A 52 -3.64 11.78 -7.59
CA SER A 52 -3.55 11.21 -6.24
C SER A 52 -2.15 10.70 -5.86
N PHE A 53 -1.26 10.52 -6.84
CA PHE A 53 0.15 10.16 -6.68
C PHE A 53 1.06 11.40 -6.72
N ASN A 54 0.54 12.62 -6.68
CA ASN A 54 1.39 13.78 -6.56
C ASN A 54 1.78 13.99 -5.10
N LEU A 55 3.06 14.29 -4.87
CA LEU A 55 3.61 14.62 -3.57
C LEU A 55 3.96 16.10 -3.55
N SER A 56 3.60 16.80 -2.48
CA SER A 56 3.89 18.23 -2.35
C SER A 56 4.55 18.60 -1.04
N ARG A 57 5.38 19.64 -1.10
CA ARG A 57 5.96 20.35 0.04
C ARG A 57 5.84 21.84 -0.18
N SER A 58 5.52 22.55 0.88
CA SER A 58 5.49 24.01 0.91
C SER A 58 6.09 24.50 2.22
N PHE A 59 6.80 25.63 2.17
CA PHE A 59 7.42 26.23 3.34
C PHE A 59 7.62 27.73 3.15
N ALA A 60 7.44 28.48 4.24
CA ALA A 60 7.86 29.88 4.31
C ALA A 60 9.38 29.96 4.51
N LEU A 61 9.99 31.00 3.94
CA LEU A 61 11.41 31.29 4.11
C LEU A 61 11.62 32.16 5.35
N ALA A 62 12.54 31.75 6.23
CA ALA A 62 12.93 32.56 7.39
C ALA A 62 13.57 33.89 6.98
N ARG A 63 14.25 33.92 5.83
CA ARG A 63 14.81 35.13 5.21
C ARG A 63 14.34 35.20 3.75
N PRO A 64 13.65 36.28 3.34
CA PRO A 64 13.25 36.45 1.95
C PRO A 64 14.47 36.46 1.01
N VAL A 65 14.26 36.00 -0.23
CA VAL A 65 15.30 35.98 -1.27
C VAL A 65 14.80 36.63 -2.56
N THR A 66 15.71 37.06 -3.42
CA THR A 66 15.33 37.57 -4.75
C THR A 66 14.78 36.44 -5.63
N GLY A 67 13.94 36.78 -6.60
CA GLY A 67 13.48 35.81 -7.59
C GLY A 67 14.62 35.14 -8.37
N GLU A 68 15.72 35.86 -8.62
CA GLU A 68 16.94 35.33 -9.26
C GLU A 68 17.60 34.25 -8.39
N ARG A 69 17.79 34.54 -7.09
CA ARG A 69 18.36 33.55 -6.15
C ARG A 69 17.49 32.30 -6.06
N PHE A 70 16.17 32.47 -6.12
CA PHE A 70 15.25 31.35 -6.16
C PHE A 70 15.42 30.50 -7.43
N LEU A 71 15.44 31.12 -8.61
CA LEU A 71 15.65 30.42 -9.88
C LEU A 71 17.01 29.71 -9.93
N ASP A 72 18.07 30.32 -9.42
CA ASP A 72 19.39 29.70 -9.33
C ASP A 72 19.38 28.47 -8.40
N GLY A 73 18.72 28.58 -7.24
CA GLY A 73 18.56 27.46 -6.31
C GLY A 73 17.78 26.29 -6.93
N VAL A 74 16.69 26.58 -7.64
CA VAL A 74 15.92 25.56 -8.37
C VAL A 74 16.77 24.93 -9.48
N ARG A 75 17.51 25.72 -10.26
CA ARG A 75 18.42 25.22 -11.29
C ARG A 75 19.44 24.24 -10.72
N THR A 76 20.15 24.64 -9.66
CA THR A 76 21.13 23.77 -9.00
C THR A 76 20.50 22.48 -8.48
N LEU A 77 19.28 22.54 -7.94
CA LEU A 77 18.55 21.37 -7.47
C LEU A 77 18.23 20.39 -8.61
N VAL A 78 17.75 20.89 -9.75
CA VAL A 78 17.40 20.11 -10.95
C VAL A 78 18.64 19.50 -11.60
N GLU A 79 19.73 20.26 -11.70
CA GLU A 79 21.00 19.76 -12.26
C GLU A 79 21.59 18.63 -11.41
N ARG A 80 21.55 18.80 -10.07
CA ARG A 80 22.05 17.82 -9.09
C ARG A 80 21.25 16.52 -9.08
N HIS A 81 19.92 16.59 -9.23
CA HIS A 81 19.04 15.44 -9.02
C HIS A 81 18.32 15.05 -10.31
N SER A 82 18.85 14.05 -11.03
CA SER A 82 18.36 13.64 -12.35
C SER A 82 16.87 13.26 -12.40
N SER A 83 16.31 12.75 -11.29
CA SER A 83 14.87 12.45 -11.18
C SER A 83 13.96 13.64 -11.51
N LEU A 84 14.40 14.88 -11.28
CA LEU A 84 13.61 16.09 -11.55
C LEU A 84 13.57 16.50 -13.03
N ARG A 85 14.46 15.92 -13.83
CA ARG A 85 14.63 16.17 -15.28
C ARG A 85 14.49 14.88 -16.08
N THR A 86 13.63 13.97 -15.61
CA THR A 86 13.40 12.66 -16.21
C THR A 86 11.98 12.54 -16.75
N HIS A 87 11.84 12.14 -18.01
CA HIS A 87 10.56 11.68 -18.57
C HIS A 87 10.41 10.17 -18.39
N PHE A 88 9.18 9.70 -18.19
CA PHE A 88 8.86 8.30 -17.98
C PHE A 88 8.00 7.79 -19.14
N VAL A 89 8.60 7.04 -20.06
CA VAL A 89 7.98 6.62 -21.33
C VAL A 89 8.10 5.12 -21.47
N ASP A 90 6.98 4.43 -21.66
CA ASP A 90 6.92 2.98 -21.93
C ASP A 90 7.73 2.10 -20.95
N GLY A 91 7.78 2.49 -19.67
CA GLY A 91 8.52 1.74 -18.64
C GLY A 91 10.03 2.01 -18.63
N GLU A 92 10.47 3.08 -19.28
CA GLU A 92 11.84 3.59 -19.26
C GLU A 92 11.92 4.99 -18.65
N GLN A 93 13.09 5.33 -18.12
CA GLN A 93 13.48 6.69 -17.75
C GLN A 93 14.33 7.31 -18.86
N ARG A 94 13.91 8.49 -19.34
CA ARG A 94 14.66 9.33 -20.28
C ARG A 94 15.12 10.58 -19.54
N ILE A 95 16.37 10.55 -19.11
CA ILE A 95 17.01 11.60 -18.33
C ILE A 95 17.52 12.67 -19.30
N ALA A 96 16.99 13.89 -19.20
CA ALA A 96 17.41 15.01 -20.05
C ALA A 96 18.72 15.61 -19.55
N GLY A 97 19.70 15.78 -20.45
CA GLY A 97 20.95 16.46 -20.18
C GLY A 97 20.80 17.98 -20.08
N THR A 98 19.96 18.57 -20.93
CA THR A 98 19.62 20.01 -20.93
C THR A 98 18.12 20.20 -21.05
N GLY A 99 17.62 21.37 -20.69
CA GLY A 99 16.21 21.69 -20.86
C GLY A 99 15.82 23.05 -20.28
N GLU A 100 14.55 23.36 -20.41
CA GLU A 100 13.94 24.57 -19.87
C GLU A 100 12.74 24.19 -19.00
N MET A 101 12.64 24.80 -17.81
CA MET A 101 11.59 24.53 -16.83
C MET A 101 10.85 25.81 -16.44
N ALA A 102 9.53 25.75 -16.46
CA ALA A 102 8.65 26.82 -16.02
C ALA A 102 8.52 26.82 -14.49
N VAL A 103 8.54 28.02 -13.91
CA VAL A 103 8.38 28.27 -12.48
C VAL A 103 7.32 29.35 -12.28
N ALA A 104 6.30 29.04 -11.48
CA ALA A 104 5.20 29.97 -11.22
C ALA A 104 5.55 30.97 -10.10
N PHE A 105 5.20 32.24 -10.26
CA PHE A 105 5.34 33.26 -9.22
C PHE A 105 3.97 33.79 -8.82
N HIS A 106 3.64 33.67 -7.53
CA HIS A 106 2.35 34.01 -6.95
C HIS A 106 2.49 35.23 -6.03
N PRO A 107 1.78 36.34 -6.27
CA PRO A 107 1.79 37.46 -5.32
C PRO A 107 1.08 37.05 -4.03
N LEU A 108 1.66 37.39 -2.88
CA LEU A 108 1.05 37.18 -1.57
C LEU A 108 -0.12 38.15 -1.40
N PRO A 109 -1.36 37.67 -1.19
CA PRO A 109 -2.49 38.55 -0.93
C PRO A 109 -2.27 39.39 0.34
N ALA A 110 -2.77 40.62 0.35
CA ALA A 110 -2.61 41.52 1.49
C ALA A 110 -3.21 40.90 2.76
N GLY A 111 -2.40 40.80 3.83
CA GLY A 111 -2.80 40.23 5.12
C GLY A 111 -2.85 38.69 5.16
N ALA A 112 -2.49 38.00 4.08
CA ALA A 112 -2.38 36.55 4.06
C ALA A 112 -1.09 36.07 4.74
N ASP A 113 -1.16 34.91 5.40
CA ASP A 113 0.01 34.19 5.86
C ASP A 113 0.70 33.49 4.68
N ALA A 114 2.02 33.64 4.57
CA ALA A 114 2.78 33.11 3.44
C ALA A 114 2.82 31.57 3.42
N ALA A 115 2.86 30.92 4.58
CA ALA A 115 2.88 29.46 4.66
C ALA A 115 1.51 28.86 4.29
N ALA A 116 0.42 29.45 4.81
CA ALA A 116 -0.95 29.06 4.45
C ALA A 116 -1.20 29.25 2.95
N HIS A 117 -0.81 30.40 2.38
CA HIS A 117 -0.98 30.64 0.94
C HIS A 117 -0.16 29.68 0.08
N ALA A 118 1.08 29.36 0.48
CA ALA A 118 1.89 28.35 -0.20
C ALA A 118 1.27 26.95 -0.11
N ALA A 119 0.62 26.60 1.00
CA ALA A 119 -0.12 25.35 1.15
C ALA A 119 -1.35 25.29 0.23
N ASP A 120 -2.08 26.40 0.07
CA ASP A 120 -3.20 26.50 -0.88
C ASP A 120 -2.72 26.28 -2.33
N ILE A 121 -1.64 26.96 -2.72
CA ILE A 121 -1.01 26.77 -4.04
C ILE A 121 -0.57 25.32 -4.25
N ALA A 122 0.06 24.71 -3.23
CA ALA A 122 0.45 23.31 -3.28
C ALA A 122 -0.76 22.40 -3.50
N GLY A 123 -1.89 22.66 -2.82
CA GLY A 123 -3.15 21.95 -3.00
C GLY A 123 -3.65 22.00 -4.44
N THR A 124 -3.67 23.19 -5.04
CA THR A 124 -4.05 23.38 -6.45
C THR A 124 -3.11 22.60 -7.39
N LEU A 125 -1.79 22.80 -7.27
CA LEU A 125 -0.82 22.16 -8.18
C LEU A 125 -0.75 20.63 -8.03
N THR A 126 -1.11 20.09 -6.85
CA THR A 126 -1.16 18.65 -6.59
C THR A 126 -2.38 18.00 -7.24
N ALA A 127 -3.47 18.74 -7.43
CA ALA A 127 -4.71 18.22 -8.02
C ALA A 127 -4.57 17.89 -9.53
N ASP A 128 -3.50 18.36 -10.17
CA ASP A 128 -3.29 18.21 -11.61
C ASP A 128 -2.34 17.08 -11.95
N SER A 129 -2.78 16.12 -12.75
CA SER A 129 -1.95 15.01 -13.21
C SER A 129 -0.74 15.50 -14.03
N PHE A 130 0.34 14.73 -14.04
CA PHE A 130 1.50 14.96 -14.91
C PHE A 130 1.36 14.11 -16.17
N ASP A 131 1.52 14.70 -17.36
CA ASP A 131 1.89 13.93 -18.55
C ASP A 131 3.39 13.64 -18.48
N LEU A 132 3.74 12.51 -17.87
CA LEU A 132 5.13 12.12 -17.63
C LEU A 132 5.93 11.83 -18.90
N THR A 133 5.27 11.79 -20.07
CA THR A 133 5.93 11.57 -21.36
C THR A 133 6.50 12.86 -21.95
N THR A 134 5.91 14.01 -21.62
CA THR A 134 6.27 15.32 -22.20
C THR A 134 6.57 16.39 -21.16
N ALA A 135 5.93 16.35 -20.00
CA ALA A 135 6.14 17.29 -18.91
C ALA A 135 7.26 16.83 -17.98
N TRP A 136 7.92 17.79 -17.33
CA TRP A 136 8.79 17.50 -16.20
C TRP A 136 7.98 16.91 -15.05
N PRO A 137 8.51 15.94 -14.28
CA PRO A 137 7.79 15.30 -13.19
C PRO A 137 7.75 16.16 -11.92
N VAL A 138 7.99 17.47 -12.05
CA VAL A 138 8.05 18.44 -10.96
C VAL A 138 7.48 19.79 -11.40
N ARG A 139 6.84 20.50 -10.46
CA ARG A 139 6.39 21.89 -10.58
C ARG A 139 6.93 22.67 -9.38
N PHE A 140 7.46 23.86 -9.64
CA PHE A 140 7.89 24.79 -8.62
C PHE A 140 7.03 26.05 -8.64
N ALA A 141 6.73 26.59 -7.46
CA ALA A 141 6.18 27.92 -7.33
C ALA A 141 6.86 28.72 -6.20
N ALA A 142 6.96 30.03 -6.40
CA ALA A 142 7.39 30.99 -5.40
C ALA A 142 6.24 31.94 -5.03
N VAL A 143 6.13 32.26 -3.75
CA VAL A 143 5.23 33.31 -3.26
C VAL A 143 6.03 34.60 -3.08
N LEU A 144 5.60 35.67 -3.74
CA LEU A 144 6.22 36.99 -3.73
C LEU A 144 5.55 37.92 -2.71
N SER A 145 6.34 38.56 -1.86
CA SER A 145 5.90 39.69 -1.06
C SER A 145 5.60 40.93 -1.93
N PRO A 146 4.92 41.96 -1.40
CA PRO A 146 4.75 43.25 -2.08
C PRO A 146 6.07 43.95 -2.47
N ALA A 147 7.19 43.57 -1.86
CA ALA A 147 8.53 44.06 -2.18
C ALA A 147 9.25 43.20 -3.23
N GLU A 148 8.52 42.34 -3.95
CA GLU A 148 9.05 41.44 -5.01
C GLU A 148 10.14 40.46 -4.51
N GLN A 149 10.14 40.15 -3.21
CA GLN A 149 10.98 39.11 -2.61
C GLN A 149 10.19 37.80 -2.46
N VAL A 150 10.82 36.66 -2.73
CA VAL A 150 10.27 35.34 -2.45
C VAL A 150 10.23 35.11 -0.94
N VAL A 151 9.04 34.79 -0.42
CA VAL A 151 8.77 34.58 1.01
C VAL A 151 8.27 33.18 1.34
N ALA A 152 7.80 32.42 0.35
CA ALA A 152 7.49 31.01 0.50
C ALA A 152 7.72 30.26 -0.82
N VAL A 153 7.91 28.95 -0.71
CA VAL A 153 8.23 28.06 -1.83
C VAL A 153 7.27 26.88 -1.83
N VAL A 154 6.92 26.41 -3.02
CA VAL A 154 6.13 25.20 -3.27
C VAL A 154 6.89 24.29 -4.24
N LEU A 155 6.92 23.01 -3.92
CA LEU A 155 7.45 21.93 -4.75
C LEU A 155 6.37 20.84 -4.83
N VAL A 156 5.95 20.50 -6.04
CA VAL A 156 5.04 19.37 -6.31
C VAL A 156 5.72 18.44 -7.29
N ALA A 157 5.75 17.14 -7.01
CA ALA A 157 6.40 16.16 -7.87
C ALA A 157 5.58 14.87 -7.99
N SER A 158 5.68 14.20 -9.13
CA SER A 158 5.07 12.89 -9.34
C SER A 158 5.77 11.81 -8.49
N HIS A 159 4.99 10.91 -7.89
CA HIS A 159 5.55 9.84 -7.03
C HIS A 159 6.46 8.86 -7.80
N VAL A 160 6.41 8.80 -9.14
CA VAL A 160 7.37 7.98 -9.91
C VAL A 160 8.77 8.59 -9.93
N ALA A 161 8.89 9.90 -9.78
CA ALA A 161 10.18 10.59 -9.74
C ALA A 161 10.76 10.68 -8.33
N VAL A 162 9.91 10.77 -7.31
CA VAL A 162 10.32 10.92 -5.90
C VAL A 162 9.36 10.18 -4.97
N ASP A 163 9.83 9.70 -3.83
CA ASP A 163 8.96 9.25 -2.73
C ASP A 163 8.88 10.32 -1.62
N ASN A 164 8.12 10.03 -0.56
CA ASN A 164 7.93 10.94 0.58
C ASN A 164 9.25 11.36 1.27
N TRP A 165 10.26 10.49 1.29
CA TRP A 165 11.56 10.84 1.83
C TRP A 165 12.30 11.78 0.89
N ALA A 166 12.34 11.42 -0.40
CA ALA A 166 13.03 12.21 -1.43
C ALA A 166 12.44 13.62 -1.56
N VAL A 167 11.11 13.77 -1.58
CA VAL A 167 10.47 15.09 -1.72
C VAL A 167 10.76 16.02 -0.54
N GLU A 168 10.83 15.47 0.69
CA GLU A 168 11.22 16.26 1.86
C GLU A 168 12.70 16.62 1.82
N SER A 169 13.57 15.67 1.44
CA SER A 169 15.00 15.95 1.30
C SER A 169 15.28 16.99 0.20
N LEU A 170 14.49 17.01 -0.87
CA LEU A 170 14.58 18.06 -1.89
C LEU A 170 14.16 19.43 -1.36
N ALA A 171 13.13 19.49 -0.50
CA ALA A 171 12.74 20.73 0.15
C ALA A 171 13.85 21.25 1.09
N GLU A 172 14.50 20.36 1.85
CA GLU A 172 15.67 20.67 2.68
C GLU A 172 16.87 21.15 1.85
N ASP A 173 17.21 20.43 0.78
CA ASP A 173 18.26 20.82 -0.15
C ASP A 173 17.99 22.22 -0.71
N LEU A 174 16.75 22.52 -1.08
CA LEU A 174 16.36 23.83 -1.59
C LEU A 174 16.48 24.93 -0.52
N ARG A 175 16.08 24.69 0.74
CA ARG A 175 16.27 25.66 1.84
C ARG A 175 17.74 26.06 2.01
N VAL A 176 18.64 25.08 1.93
CA VAL A 176 20.09 25.28 1.99
C VAL A 176 20.58 26.08 0.77
N LEU A 177 20.16 25.69 -0.45
CA LEU A 177 20.56 26.37 -1.68
C LEU A 177 20.09 27.83 -1.71
N LEU A 178 18.95 28.15 -1.12
CA LEU A 178 18.46 29.53 -1.00
C LEU A 178 19.21 30.35 0.06
N GLY A 179 20.05 29.72 0.89
CA GLY A 179 20.68 30.37 2.04
C GLY A 179 19.68 30.73 3.12
N ALA A 180 18.49 30.12 3.11
CA ALA A 180 17.46 30.33 4.12
C ALA A 180 17.82 29.63 5.44
N GLU A 181 18.65 28.59 5.37
CA GLU A 181 19.21 27.85 6.50
C GLU A 181 20.73 27.70 6.34
N PRO A 182 21.51 27.59 7.44
CA PRO A 182 22.92 27.28 7.36
C PRO A 182 23.13 25.94 6.64
N ALA A 183 24.14 25.87 5.77
CA ALA A 183 24.52 24.61 5.15
C ALA A 183 24.87 23.58 6.24
N PRO A 184 24.48 22.30 6.09
CA PRO A 184 24.87 21.26 7.01
C PRO A 184 26.40 21.17 7.11
N ALA A 185 26.91 20.77 8.28
CA ALA A 185 28.35 20.70 8.58
C ALA A 185 29.13 19.74 7.67
N THR A 186 28.42 18.88 6.94
CA THR A 186 28.94 18.01 5.90
C THR A 186 28.16 18.26 4.61
N GLU A 187 28.85 18.62 3.54
CA GLU A 187 28.32 18.53 2.17
C GLU A 187 27.72 17.11 2.01
N PRO A 188 26.50 16.97 1.46
CA PRO A 188 25.98 15.65 1.14
C PRO A 188 26.99 14.94 0.23
N ASP A 189 27.49 13.78 0.66
CA ASP A 189 28.27 12.88 -0.20
C ASP A 189 27.55 12.79 -1.57
N SER A 190 28.33 12.82 -2.65
CA SER A 190 27.87 12.71 -4.05
C SER A 190 26.54 11.96 -4.14
N ALA A 191 25.47 12.67 -4.56
CA ALA A 191 24.12 12.13 -4.50
C ALA A 191 24.02 10.84 -5.33
N TRP A 192 23.84 9.70 -4.65
CA TRP A 192 23.59 8.42 -5.29
C TRP A 192 22.42 8.56 -6.28
N SER A 193 22.68 8.31 -7.54
CA SER A 193 21.75 8.57 -8.65
C SER A 193 20.87 7.36 -8.98
N PRO A 194 19.72 7.57 -9.66
CA PRO A 194 18.92 6.47 -10.20
C PRO A 194 19.71 5.51 -11.11
N LEU A 195 20.69 6.01 -11.87
CA LEU A 195 21.52 5.17 -12.75
C LEU A 195 22.51 4.30 -11.97
N GLU A 196 23.12 4.83 -10.91
CA GLU A 196 23.96 4.04 -10.00
C GLU A 196 23.13 2.99 -9.25
N GLN A 197 21.91 3.35 -8.84
CA GLN A 197 20.96 2.41 -8.25
C GLN A 197 20.60 1.28 -9.22
N LEU A 198 20.28 1.60 -10.48
CA LEU A 198 20.03 0.61 -11.51
C LEU A 198 21.25 -0.31 -11.74
N GLY A 199 22.46 0.27 -11.71
CA GLY A 199 23.72 -0.49 -11.76
C GLY A 199 23.85 -1.47 -10.60
N PHE A 200 23.52 -1.06 -9.37
CA PHE A 200 23.50 -1.94 -8.20
C PHE A 200 22.43 -3.04 -8.33
N GLU A 201 21.21 -2.71 -8.73
CA GLU A 201 20.11 -3.67 -8.90
C GLU A 201 20.44 -4.77 -9.92
N ARG A 202 21.24 -4.43 -10.94
CA ARG A 202 21.75 -5.36 -11.95
C ARG A 202 23.05 -6.05 -11.58
N SER A 203 23.68 -5.68 -10.47
CA SER A 203 24.88 -6.34 -9.99
C SER A 203 24.57 -7.73 -9.41
N GLU A 204 25.60 -8.53 -9.16
CA GLU A 204 25.43 -9.81 -8.45
C GLU A 204 24.83 -9.62 -7.05
N ALA A 205 25.29 -8.61 -6.32
CA ALA A 205 24.80 -8.30 -4.98
C ALA A 205 23.30 -7.91 -5.00
N GLY A 206 22.89 -7.09 -5.97
CA GLY A 206 21.48 -6.75 -6.17
C GLY A 206 20.62 -7.97 -6.46
N ARG A 207 21.05 -8.83 -7.41
CA ARG A 207 20.33 -10.07 -7.72
C ARG A 207 20.23 -11.03 -6.52
N GLN A 208 21.28 -11.15 -5.71
CA GLN A 208 21.26 -11.98 -4.50
C GLN A 208 20.29 -11.42 -3.45
N LEU A 209 20.25 -10.09 -3.27
CA LEU A 209 19.30 -9.41 -2.40
C LEU A 209 17.84 -9.69 -2.83
N ALA A 210 17.53 -9.48 -4.12
CA ALA A 210 16.20 -9.73 -4.68
C ALA A 210 15.81 -11.21 -4.55
N ALA A 211 16.71 -12.15 -4.85
CA ALA A 211 16.44 -13.57 -4.68
C ALA A 211 16.15 -13.94 -3.21
N GLY A 212 16.84 -13.29 -2.26
CA GLY A 212 16.55 -13.43 -0.83
C GLY A 212 15.15 -12.96 -0.47
N ALA A 213 14.77 -11.78 -0.96
CA ALA A 213 13.43 -11.22 -0.76
C ALA A 213 12.34 -12.13 -1.35
N LEU A 214 12.50 -12.61 -2.59
CA LEU A 214 11.52 -13.47 -3.26
C LEU A 214 11.38 -14.85 -2.60
N ARG A 215 12.48 -15.41 -2.05
CA ARG A 215 12.41 -16.62 -1.21
C ARG A 215 11.61 -16.36 0.06
N HIS A 216 11.87 -15.25 0.74
CA HIS A 216 11.13 -14.86 1.94
C HIS A 216 9.62 -14.70 1.65
N TRP A 217 9.28 -14.00 0.57
CA TRP A 217 7.91 -13.89 0.07
C TRP A 217 7.29 -15.26 -0.17
N GLY A 218 7.95 -16.12 -0.95
CA GLY A 218 7.48 -17.47 -1.24
C GLY A 218 7.22 -18.32 0.01
N ASP A 219 8.10 -18.24 1.02
CA ASP A 219 7.94 -18.95 2.29
C ASP A 219 6.73 -18.43 3.09
N ARG A 220 6.56 -17.11 3.18
CA ARG A 220 5.47 -16.50 3.94
C ARG A 220 4.12 -16.71 3.27
N LEU A 221 4.09 -16.66 1.94
CA LEU A 221 2.90 -16.97 1.15
C LEU A 221 2.41 -18.42 1.32
N GLN A 222 3.21 -19.36 1.83
CA GLN A 222 2.70 -20.70 2.14
C GLN A 222 1.71 -20.70 3.32
N ALA A 223 1.94 -19.83 4.30
CA ALA A 223 1.14 -19.77 5.53
C ALA A 223 0.14 -18.60 5.55
N ALA A 224 0.21 -17.69 4.60
CA ALA A 224 -0.68 -16.54 4.52
C ALA A 224 -2.11 -16.94 4.10
N PRO A 225 -3.17 -16.33 4.67
CA PRO A 225 -4.46 -16.25 4.00
C PRO A 225 -4.31 -15.70 2.57
N ALA A 226 -5.15 -16.16 1.65
CA ALA A 226 -5.15 -15.66 0.26
C ALA A 226 -5.57 -14.18 0.19
N THR A 227 -6.47 -13.78 1.08
CA THR A 227 -7.01 -12.43 1.21
C THR A 227 -7.49 -12.23 2.65
N MET A 228 -7.69 -10.98 3.05
CA MET A 228 -8.42 -10.63 4.27
C MET A 228 -9.91 -10.35 3.99
N PHE A 229 -10.38 -10.53 2.76
CA PHE A 229 -11.66 -10.05 2.24
C PHE A 229 -12.48 -11.12 1.50
N ASP A 230 -12.39 -12.39 1.92
CA ASP A 230 -13.18 -13.52 1.42
C ASP A 230 -14.56 -13.60 2.10
N PHE A 231 -15.31 -12.50 1.99
CA PHE A 231 -16.70 -12.38 2.41
C PHE A 231 -17.45 -11.47 1.44
N ALA A 232 -18.78 -11.55 1.46
CA ALA A 232 -19.61 -10.83 0.50
C ALA A 232 -19.43 -9.30 0.66
N PRO A 233 -19.12 -8.56 -0.43
CA PRO A 233 -19.10 -7.11 -0.38
C PRO A 233 -20.54 -6.58 -0.19
N VAL A 234 -20.67 -5.49 0.54
CA VAL A 234 -21.93 -4.75 0.63
C VAL A 234 -22.03 -3.71 -0.49
N PRO A 235 -23.25 -3.38 -0.95
CA PRO A 235 -23.46 -2.23 -1.84
C PRO A 235 -22.92 -0.94 -1.21
N ALA A 236 -22.34 -0.07 -2.05
CA ALA A 236 -21.88 1.25 -1.65
C ALA A 236 -22.71 2.34 -2.34
N ASP A 237 -23.21 3.30 -1.56
CA ASP A 237 -23.88 4.49 -2.08
C ASP A 237 -22.83 5.56 -2.40
N GLY A 238 -22.46 5.68 -3.69
CA GLY A 238 -21.46 6.64 -4.16
C GLY A 238 -20.01 6.08 -4.16
N PRO A 239 -18.99 6.97 -4.17
CA PRO A 239 -17.59 6.55 -4.21
C PRO A 239 -17.23 5.63 -3.02
N PRO A 240 -16.79 4.38 -3.27
CA PRO A 240 -16.71 3.36 -2.23
C PRO A 240 -15.47 3.49 -1.33
N ILE A 241 -14.46 4.28 -1.72
CA ILE A 241 -13.20 4.33 -0.97
C ILE A 241 -13.24 5.46 0.04
N HIS A 242 -13.43 5.13 1.31
CA HIS A 242 -13.50 6.11 2.39
C HIS A 242 -12.12 6.42 2.96
N ARG A 243 -11.92 7.69 3.35
CA ARG A 243 -10.66 8.19 3.91
C ARG A 243 -10.92 8.90 5.23
N TYR A 244 -10.20 8.50 6.27
CA TYR A 244 -10.34 9.02 7.62
C TYR A 244 -8.99 9.48 8.15
N ARG A 245 -9.01 10.50 9.01
CA ARG A 245 -7.85 10.89 9.81
C ARG A 245 -8.24 11.07 11.25
N MET A 246 -7.38 10.58 12.14
CA MET A 246 -7.43 10.85 13.57
C MET A 246 -6.10 11.42 14.02
N VAL A 247 -6.09 12.52 14.76
CA VAL A 247 -4.89 13.06 15.39
C VAL A 247 -5.02 12.87 16.89
N SER A 248 -4.15 12.02 17.47
CA SER A 248 -4.26 11.58 18.86
C SER A 248 -2.96 11.84 19.64
N PRO A 249 -3.00 12.68 20.69
CA PRO A 249 -1.89 12.78 21.63
C PRO A 249 -1.81 11.54 22.53
N ALA A 250 -2.94 10.87 22.80
CA ALA A 250 -2.97 9.67 23.63
C ALA A 250 -2.18 8.51 22.99
N VAL A 251 -2.30 8.30 21.68
CA VAL A 251 -1.52 7.30 20.95
C VAL A 251 -0.02 7.63 20.99
N ALA A 252 0.34 8.91 20.85
CA ALA A 252 1.75 9.35 20.90
C ALA A 252 2.38 9.12 22.28
N VAL A 253 1.60 9.16 23.36
CA VAL A 253 2.06 8.90 24.73
C VAL A 253 2.04 7.41 25.09
N ALA A 254 0.98 6.68 24.72
CA ALA A 254 0.80 5.29 25.11
C ALA A 254 1.76 4.34 24.36
N THR A 255 1.96 4.54 23.06
CA THR A 255 2.71 3.59 22.23
C THR A 255 4.20 3.48 22.57
N PRO A 256 4.94 4.56 22.94
CA PRO A 256 6.32 4.42 23.43
C PRO A 256 6.44 3.60 24.72
N ILE A 257 5.46 3.73 25.64
CA ILE A 257 5.43 2.95 26.89
C ILE A 257 5.29 1.46 26.57
N LEU A 258 4.33 1.11 25.71
CA LEU A 258 4.09 -0.27 25.29
C LEU A 258 5.28 -0.85 24.52
N ALA A 259 5.89 -0.06 23.63
CA ALA A 259 7.06 -0.43 22.86
C ALA A 259 8.24 -0.75 23.78
N ALA A 260 8.52 0.13 24.75
CA ALA A 260 9.59 -0.07 25.73
C ALA A 260 9.36 -1.31 26.60
N ARG A 261 8.15 -1.48 27.17
CA ARG A 261 7.81 -2.63 28.02
C ARG A 261 7.83 -3.96 27.28
N SER A 262 7.50 -3.96 25.99
CA SER A 262 7.43 -5.16 25.18
C SER A 262 8.68 -5.40 24.33
N HIS A 263 9.75 -4.61 24.51
CA HIS A 263 10.99 -4.68 23.74
C HIS A 263 10.75 -4.69 22.22
N THR A 264 9.91 -3.76 21.75
CA THR A 264 9.52 -3.64 20.35
C THR A 264 9.55 -2.18 19.90
N SER A 265 9.05 -1.88 18.70
CA SER A 265 8.89 -0.52 18.18
C SER A 265 7.45 -0.02 18.28
N ILE A 266 7.28 1.30 18.28
CA ILE A 266 5.97 1.98 18.20
C ILE A 266 5.18 1.50 16.97
N SER A 267 5.87 1.41 15.83
CA SER A 267 5.34 0.86 14.58
C SER A 267 4.75 -0.53 14.77
N THR A 268 5.47 -1.40 15.48
CA THR A 268 5.02 -2.78 15.73
C THR A 268 3.82 -2.84 16.67
N VAL A 269 3.74 -1.97 17.68
CA VAL A 269 2.56 -1.88 18.55
C VAL A 269 1.32 -1.58 17.72
N LEU A 270 1.37 -0.54 16.88
CA LEU A 270 0.26 -0.15 16.01
C LEU A 270 -0.06 -1.20 14.95
N LEU A 271 0.96 -1.78 14.31
CA LEU A 271 0.81 -2.87 13.34
C LEU A 271 0.13 -4.09 13.97
N THR A 272 0.52 -4.46 15.18
CA THR A 272 -0.04 -5.63 15.88
C THR A 272 -1.51 -5.43 16.20
N VAL A 273 -1.89 -4.29 16.79
CA VAL A 273 -3.29 -3.98 17.08
C VAL A 273 -4.12 -3.98 15.79
N THR A 274 -3.59 -3.39 14.73
CA THR A 274 -4.22 -3.34 13.40
C THR A 274 -4.43 -4.74 12.80
N ALA A 275 -3.39 -5.56 12.83
CA ALA A 275 -3.41 -6.92 12.29
C ALA A 275 -4.39 -7.81 13.06
N LEU A 276 -4.33 -7.79 14.40
CA LEU A 276 -5.24 -8.57 15.24
C LEU A 276 -6.69 -8.13 15.06
N TRP A 277 -6.94 -6.82 14.97
CA TRP A 277 -8.27 -6.30 14.66
C TRP A 277 -8.75 -6.76 13.28
N LEU A 278 -7.92 -6.67 12.24
CA LEU A 278 -8.31 -7.06 10.89
C LEU A 278 -8.61 -8.56 10.79
N ALA A 279 -7.79 -9.40 11.43
CA ALA A 279 -8.03 -10.84 11.53
C ALA A 279 -9.32 -11.15 12.29
N ALA A 280 -9.59 -10.48 13.41
CA ALA A 280 -10.82 -10.68 14.16
C ALA A 280 -12.06 -10.19 13.39
N TYR A 281 -11.97 -9.02 12.74
CA TYR A 281 -13.04 -8.46 11.92
C TYR A 281 -13.40 -9.40 10.77
N SER A 282 -12.41 -9.90 10.05
CA SER A 282 -12.60 -10.79 8.89
C SER A 282 -12.83 -12.26 9.26
N GLY A 283 -12.71 -12.65 10.53
CA GLY A 283 -12.86 -14.03 10.99
C GLY A 283 -11.73 -14.96 10.53
N HIS A 284 -10.51 -14.44 10.41
CA HIS A 284 -9.32 -15.22 10.07
C HIS A 284 -8.49 -15.59 11.31
N ASP A 285 -7.76 -16.70 11.20
CA ASP A 285 -6.82 -17.16 12.24
C ASP A 285 -5.40 -16.61 12.05
N ALA A 286 -5.19 -15.81 11.01
CA ALA A 286 -4.00 -15.01 10.82
C ALA A 286 -4.35 -13.73 10.06
N ALA A 287 -3.61 -12.66 10.34
CA ALA A 287 -3.62 -11.46 9.53
C ALA A 287 -2.50 -11.54 8.49
N VAL A 288 -2.77 -11.06 7.27
CA VAL A 288 -1.75 -10.74 6.28
C VAL A 288 -1.85 -9.27 5.91
N LEU A 289 -0.72 -8.56 5.94
CA LEU A 289 -0.60 -7.17 5.50
C LEU A 289 0.67 -6.99 4.67
N GLN A 290 0.61 -6.09 3.69
CA GLN A 290 1.79 -5.53 3.06
C GLN A 290 2.31 -4.36 3.90
N LEU A 291 3.60 -4.37 4.21
CA LEU A 291 4.29 -3.30 4.92
C LEU A 291 4.98 -2.43 3.88
N ILE A 292 4.58 -1.15 3.76
CA ILE A 292 5.28 -0.21 2.89
C ILE A 292 6.66 0.05 3.51
N THR A 293 7.72 -0.39 2.83
CA THR A 293 9.10 -0.29 3.29
C THR A 293 9.75 0.89 2.58
N GLY A 294 10.38 1.80 3.33
CA GLY A 294 11.15 2.87 2.69
C GLY A 294 12.44 2.38 2.02
N ASN A 295 12.94 1.19 2.38
CA ASN A 295 14.21 0.61 1.90
C ASN A 295 15.49 1.47 2.10
N ARG A 296 15.45 2.55 2.86
CA ARG A 296 16.61 3.45 3.09
C ARG A 296 17.54 3.00 4.22
N PHE A 297 17.97 1.73 4.15
CA PHE A 297 18.76 1.08 5.20
C PHE A 297 20.23 1.54 5.23
N ASP A 298 20.78 1.97 4.10
CA ASP A 298 22.17 2.43 3.97
C ASP A 298 22.26 3.92 3.54
N ALA A 299 23.47 4.47 3.57
CA ALA A 299 23.72 5.88 3.25
C ALA A 299 23.39 6.24 1.79
N ARG A 300 23.64 5.33 0.84
CA ARG A 300 23.37 5.53 -0.58
C ARG A 300 21.87 5.67 -0.82
N LEU A 301 21.09 4.74 -0.28
CA LEU A 301 19.63 4.79 -0.40
C LEU A 301 19.02 5.94 0.40
N ARG A 302 19.65 6.45 1.46
CA ARG A 302 19.22 7.71 2.11
C ARG A 302 19.50 8.96 1.27
N ALA A 303 20.57 8.94 0.45
CA ALA A 303 20.93 10.03 -0.44
C ALA A 303 20.11 10.06 -1.75
N LEU A 304 19.60 8.92 -2.21
CA LEU A 304 18.86 8.80 -3.46
C LEU A 304 17.58 9.65 -3.51
N ARG A 305 17.47 10.60 -4.44
CA ARG A 305 16.24 11.37 -4.71
C ARG A 305 15.34 10.69 -5.73
N ALA A 306 14.96 9.44 -5.45
CA ALA A 306 14.04 8.65 -6.26
C ALA A 306 13.23 7.71 -5.38
N PRO A 307 12.15 7.08 -5.90
CA PRO A 307 11.40 6.10 -5.16
C PRO A 307 12.27 4.89 -4.83
N THR A 308 12.26 4.54 -3.56
CA THR A 308 12.83 3.29 -3.03
C THR A 308 11.78 2.43 -2.36
N ALA A 309 10.59 2.99 -2.19
CA ALA A 309 9.49 2.35 -1.50
C ALA A 309 8.96 1.14 -2.26
N GLN A 310 8.86 0.03 -1.56
CA GLN A 310 8.30 -1.24 -2.04
C GLN A 310 7.67 -1.97 -0.84
N ASP A 311 7.12 -3.17 -1.05
CA ASP A 311 6.36 -3.86 0.00
C ASP A 311 7.09 -5.05 0.61
N GLY A 312 6.93 -5.23 1.91
CA GLY A 312 7.28 -6.46 2.63
C GLY A 312 6.02 -7.23 3.03
N LEU A 313 6.08 -8.56 3.11
CA LEU A 313 4.95 -9.37 3.59
C LEU A 313 5.00 -9.56 5.11
N PHE A 314 3.91 -9.22 5.78
CA PHE A 314 3.70 -9.50 7.20
C PHE A 314 2.57 -10.51 7.38
N VAL A 315 2.84 -11.57 8.16
CA VAL A 315 1.84 -12.56 8.55
C VAL A 315 1.91 -12.74 10.05
N LEU A 316 0.77 -12.56 10.73
CA LEU A 316 0.64 -12.71 12.18
C LEU A 316 -0.50 -13.68 12.51
N PRO A 317 -0.21 -14.86 13.08
CA PRO A 317 -1.23 -15.74 13.62
C PRO A 317 -2.04 -15.05 14.73
N ARG A 318 -3.37 -15.22 14.70
CA ARG A 318 -4.28 -14.77 15.74
C ARG A 318 -4.40 -15.88 16.79
N GLN A 319 -3.54 -15.82 17.79
CA GLN A 319 -3.57 -16.72 18.95
C GLN A 319 -4.13 -15.97 20.14
N ASP A 320 -4.91 -16.64 20.99
CA ASP A 320 -5.42 -16.03 22.22
C ASP A 320 -4.32 -16.01 23.28
N VAL A 321 -3.49 -14.97 23.20
CA VAL A 321 -2.37 -14.70 24.11
C VAL A 321 -2.49 -13.30 24.69
N ALA A 322 -1.67 -13.01 25.70
CA ALA A 322 -1.52 -11.65 26.21
C ALA A 322 -1.00 -10.70 25.12
N LEU A 323 -1.52 -9.48 25.07
CA LEU A 323 -1.23 -8.51 24.01
C LEU A 323 0.25 -8.11 24.00
N SER A 324 0.90 -8.04 25.16
CA SER A 324 2.35 -7.81 25.25
C SER A 324 3.17 -8.95 24.59
N ALA A 325 2.68 -10.18 24.67
CA ALA A 325 3.29 -11.32 23.99
C ALA A 325 3.06 -11.25 22.48
N ALA A 326 1.88 -10.84 22.03
CA ALA A 326 1.61 -10.60 20.61
C ALA A 326 2.54 -9.53 20.02
N PHE A 327 2.80 -8.43 20.74
CA PHE A 327 3.78 -7.41 20.33
C PHE A 327 5.19 -8.00 20.13
N ARG A 328 5.66 -8.83 21.07
CA ARG A 328 6.95 -9.52 20.98
C ARG A 328 7.01 -10.50 19.80
N GLN A 329 5.92 -11.20 19.50
CA GLN A 329 5.82 -12.13 18.37
C GLN A 329 5.78 -11.40 17.03
N ALA A 330 5.07 -10.29 16.95
CA ALA A 330 4.94 -9.49 15.74
C ALA A 330 6.24 -8.81 15.34
N PHE A 331 7.06 -8.36 16.31
CA PHE A 331 8.29 -7.62 16.04
C PHE A 331 9.27 -8.31 15.06
N PRO A 332 9.72 -9.56 15.29
CA PRO A 332 10.61 -10.23 14.34
C PRO A 332 9.94 -10.50 12.99
N ALA A 333 8.61 -10.67 12.94
CA ALA A 333 7.88 -10.81 11.68
C ALA A 333 7.89 -9.50 10.89
N ALA A 334 7.62 -8.37 11.56
CA ALA A 334 7.67 -7.03 10.95
C ALA A 334 9.08 -6.70 10.45
N VAL A 335 10.12 -6.90 11.27
CA VAL A 335 11.52 -6.67 10.87
C VAL A 335 11.91 -7.49 9.64
N ARG A 336 11.51 -8.77 9.57
CA ARG A 336 11.76 -9.60 8.38
C ARG A 336 10.99 -9.10 7.17
N GLY A 337 9.72 -8.68 7.33
CA GLY A 337 8.95 -8.07 6.26
C GLY A 337 9.66 -6.83 5.70
N TYR A 338 10.02 -5.87 6.56
CA TYR A 338 10.71 -4.64 6.16
C TYR A 338 12.06 -4.91 5.46
N ARG A 339 12.84 -5.89 5.92
CA ARG A 339 14.16 -6.21 5.33
C ARG A 339 14.09 -6.89 3.96
N ASN A 340 12.94 -7.43 3.57
CA ASN A 340 12.77 -8.20 2.33
C ASN A 340 11.86 -7.47 1.32
N GLY A 341 11.92 -6.13 1.30
CA GLY A 341 11.12 -5.30 0.39
C GLY A 341 11.78 -4.98 -0.95
N GLN A 342 13.01 -5.42 -1.24
CA GLN A 342 13.74 -5.03 -2.46
C GLN A 342 13.75 -6.16 -3.50
N TYR A 343 13.10 -5.95 -4.64
CA TYR A 343 12.94 -6.92 -5.74
C TYR A 343 12.38 -6.24 -7.00
N HIS A 344 12.45 -6.89 -8.17
CA HIS A 344 11.67 -6.44 -9.32
C HIS A 344 10.20 -6.87 -9.16
N LEU A 345 9.23 -5.96 -9.37
CA LEU A 345 7.81 -6.24 -9.09
C LEU A 345 7.25 -7.42 -9.90
N ASP A 346 7.66 -7.58 -11.16
CA ASP A 346 7.21 -8.71 -11.98
C ASP A 346 7.69 -10.05 -11.45
N ASP A 347 8.87 -10.12 -10.84
CA ASP A 347 9.37 -11.35 -10.22
C ASP A 347 8.54 -11.71 -8.98
N LEU A 348 8.08 -10.70 -8.22
CA LEU A 348 7.15 -10.93 -7.11
C LEU A 348 5.80 -11.44 -7.63
N VAL A 349 5.25 -10.83 -8.69
CA VAL A 349 3.99 -11.27 -9.30
C VAL A 349 4.10 -12.72 -9.79
N ALA A 350 5.20 -13.07 -10.46
CA ALA A 350 5.48 -14.44 -10.89
C ALA A 350 5.57 -15.39 -9.69
N ARG A 351 6.25 -14.99 -8.62
CA ARG A 351 6.37 -15.80 -7.40
C ARG A 351 5.02 -16.01 -6.70
N GLN A 352 4.17 -14.98 -6.66
CA GLN A 352 2.81 -15.09 -6.14
C GLN A 352 1.96 -16.03 -6.99
N ALA A 353 2.06 -15.94 -8.32
CA ALA A 353 1.34 -16.82 -9.24
C ALA A 353 1.78 -18.28 -9.11
N GLU A 354 3.09 -18.54 -8.95
CA GLU A 354 3.63 -19.88 -8.71
C GLU A 354 3.08 -20.49 -7.41
N VAL A 355 3.14 -19.75 -6.30
CA VAL A 355 2.58 -20.21 -5.02
C VAL A 355 1.06 -20.34 -5.08
N GLY A 356 0.38 -19.41 -5.75
CA GLY A 356 -1.06 -19.43 -5.96
C GLY A 356 -1.50 -20.66 -6.75
N LEU A 357 -0.78 -21.02 -7.80
CA LEU A 357 -1.01 -22.25 -8.56
C LEU A 357 -0.81 -23.50 -7.71
N ALA A 358 0.27 -23.59 -6.92
CA ALA A 358 0.47 -24.73 -6.02
C ALA A 358 -0.62 -24.82 -4.93
N ARG A 359 -1.11 -23.67 -4.45
CA ARG A 359 -2.13 -23.59 -3.39
C ARG A 359 -3.57 -23.53 -3.90
N GLY A 360 -3.79 -23.47 -5.21
CA GLY A 360 -5.12 -23.40 -5.82
C GLY A 360 -5.90 -22.14 -5.44
N LEU A 361 -5.22 -20.99 -5.38
CA LEU A 361 -5.79 -19.71 -4.96
C LEU A 361 -5.12 -18.55 -5.70
N HIS A 362 -5.77 -17.38 -5.67
CA HIS A 362 -5.19 -16.12 -6.06
C HIS A 362 -4.99 -15.24 -4.82
N PHE A 363 -3.84 -14.57 -4.72
CA PHE A 363 -3.54 -13.68 -3.61
C PHE A 363 -4.13 -12.28 -3.88
N ASP A 364 -5.02 -11.84 -3.01
CA ASP A 364 -5.47 -10.45 -2.90
C ASP A 364 -4.92 -9.86 -1.60
N LEU A 365 -3.74 -9.25 -1.70
CA LEU A 365 -2.99 -8.70 -0.56
C LEU A 365 -3.27 -7.21 -0.34
N SER A 366 -4.49 -6.75 -0.63
CA SER A 366 -4.91 -5.35 -0.62
C SER A 366 -5.06 -4.70 0.77
N ALA A 367 -4.43 -5.27 1.81
CA ALA A 367 -4.36 -4.74 3.17
C ALA A 367 -2.94 -4.26 3.48
N TYR A 368 -2.79 -2.97 3.78
CA TYR A 368 -1.49 -2.32 3.94
C TYR A 368 -1.31 -1.66 5.31
N PHE A 369 -0.06 -1.59 5.73
CA PHE A 369 0.37 -0.81 6.88
C PHE A 369 1.59 0.04 6.52
N ASN A 370 1.55 1.33 6.88
CA ASN A 370 2.59 2.29 6.55
C ASN A 370 3.01 3.11 7.77
N ASP A 371 4.25 2.97 8.19
CA ASP A 371 4.88 3.93 9.11
C ASP A 371 5.51 5.04 8.27
N ALA A 372 4.76 6.13 8.11
CA ALA A 372 5.16 7.27 7.29
C ALA A 372 5.97 8.31 8.06
N ARG A 373 6.48 7.98 9.27
CA ARG A 373 7.32 8.88 10.04
C ARG A 373 8.73 8.92 9.44
N ARG A 374 9.27 10.13 9.30
CA ARG A 374 10.66 10.37 8.86
C ARG A 374 11.62 10.55 10.05
N ASP A 375 11.12 11.11 11.15
CA ASP A 375 11.89 11.55 12.32
C ASP A 375 12.04 10.49 13.42
N ARG A 376 12.76 10.88 14.48
CA ARG A 376 12.89 10.11 15.72
C ARG A 376 11.53 9.78 16.32
N ASP A 377 11.44 8.57 16.87
CA ASP A 377 10.32 8.09 17.67
C ASP A 377 9.95 9.07 18.80
N TRP A 378 8.69 9.03 19.25
CA TRP A 378 8.31 9.66 20.51
C TRP A 378 9.03 8.93 21.65
N ALA A 379 9.64 9.70 22.55
CA ALA A 379 10.24 9.14 23.75
C ALA A 379 9.14 8.72 24.74
N PRO A 380 9.35 7.63 25.51
CA PRO A 380 8.46 7.34 26.62
C PRO A 380 8.46 8.50 27.62
N PRO A 381 7.30 8.87 28.19
CA PRO A 381 7.23 9.90 29.21
C PRO A 381 8.02 9.48 30.45
N ALA A 382 8.52 10.47 31.21
CA ALA A 382 9.28 10.22 32.43
C ALA A 382 8.46 9.49 33.50
N THR A 383 7.16 9.78 33.55
CA THR A 383 6.17 9.12 34.41
C THR A 383 5.09 8.49 33.56
N VAL A 384 4.66 7.28 33.91
CA VAL A 384 3.52 6.63 33.26
C VAL A 384 2.26 7.43 33.66
N PRO A 385 1.52 8.00 32.70
CA PRO A 385 0.31 8.75 33.01
C PRO A 385 -0.74 7.83 33.63
N ASP A 386 -1.57 8.35 34.52
CA ASP A 386 -2.67 7.58 35.10
C ASP A 386 -3.87 7.42 34.11
N PRO A 387 -4.87 6.57 34.42
CA PRO A 387 -6.01 6.38 33.53
C PRO A 387 -6.82 7.66 33.24
N ALA A 388 -6.89 8.61 34.17
CA ALA A 388 -7.61 9.86 34.00
C ALA A 388 -6.83 10.83 33.09
N GLU A 389 -5.50 10.88 33.22
CA GLU A 389 -4.63 11.63 32.32
C GLU A 389 -4.71 11.10 30.88
N LEU A 390 -4.63 9.78 30.68
CA LEU A 390 -4.83 9.17 29.36
C LEU A 390 -6.24 9.45 28.80
N ALA A 391 -7.28 9.40 29.63
CA ALA A 391 -8.63 9.76 29.20
C ALA A 391 -8.72 11.24 28.75
N GLY A 392 -8.04 12.16 29.45
CA GLY A 392 -7.92 13.56 29.06
C GLY A 392 -7.22 13.73 27.70
N LEU A 393 -6.11 13.02 27.47
CA LEU A 393 -5.43 13.02 26.17
C LEU A 393 -6.32 12.48 25.05
N ARG A 394 -7.10 11.42 25.30
CA ARG A 394 -8.05 10.88 24.32
C ARG A 394 -9.18 11.86 24.00
N ALA A 395 -9.65 12.61 24.99
CA ALA A 395 -10.66 13.65 24.76
C ALA A 395 -10.13 14.78 23.87
N ALA A 396 -8.81 14.98 23.81
CA ALA A 396 -8.15 15.93 22.93
C ALA A 396 -7.87 15.38 21.50
N SER A 397 -8.27 14.14 21.21
CA SER A 397 -8.11 13.54 19.88
C SER A 397 -9.16 14.08 18.91
N THR A 398 -8.72 14.46 17.72
CA THR A 398 -9.60 14.96 16.65
C THR A 398 -9.80 13.91 15.57
N PHE A 399 -10.97 13.91 14.94
CA PHE A 399 -11.31 12.99 13.86
C PHE A 399 -11.90 13.77 12.69
N SER A 400 -11.45 13.46 11.48
CA SER A 400 -11.95 14.05 10.24
C SER A 400 -12.15 12.98 9.16
N ARG A 401 -13.10 13.25 8.27
CA ARG A 401 -13.34 12.46 7.05
C ARG A 401 -12.92 13.31 5.86
N PHE A 402 -12.25 12.70 4.89
CA PHE A 402 -12.00 13.32 3.60
C PHE A 402 -13.04 12.88 2.58
N GLU A 403 -13.03 13.53 1.42
CA GLU A 403 -13.79 13.09 0.27
C GLU A 403 -13.44 11.63 -0.08
N SER A 404 -14.48 10.85 -0.38
CA SER A 404 -14.32 9.45 -0.77
C SER A 404 -13.87 9.35 -2.22
N LEU A 405 -13.03 8.37 -2.53
CA LEU A 405 -12.49 8.17 -3.87
C LEU A 405 -13.33 7.17 -4.67
N PRO A 406 -13.44 7.33 -5.99
CA PRO A 406 -14.19 6.40 -6.83
C PRO A 406 -13.52 5.02 -6.94
N ARG A 407 -12.19 4.96 -6.81
CA ARG A 407 -11.41 3.72 -6.88
C ARG A 407 -10.07 3.84 -6.16
N HIS A 408 -9.56 2.70 -5.70
CA HIS A 408 -8.22 2.51 -5.15
C HIS A 408 -7.88 1.02 -5.23
N ASP A 409 -6.60 0.67 -5.30
CA ASP A 409 -6.09 -0.71 -5.35
C ASP A 409 -6.03 -1.37 -3.96
N MET A 410 -5.83 -0.56 -2.92
CA MET A 410 -5.94 -0.97 -1.51
C MET A 410 -7.39 -1.01 -1.03
N LYS A 411 -7.80 -2.11 -0.37
CA LYS A 411 -9.08 -2.23 0.35
C LYS A 411 -8.98 -1.76 1.79
N PHE A 412 -7.80 -1.86 2.39
CA PHE A 412 -7.51 -1.37 3.73
C PHE A 412 -6.07 -0.84 3.76
N MET A 413 -5.86 0.38 4.24
CA MET A 413 -4.53 0.89 4.52
C MET A 413 -4.56 1.75 5.77
N LEU A 414 -3.81 1.35 6.79
CA LEU A 414 -3.50 2.21 7.92
C LEU A 414 -2.10 2.80 7.72
N SER A 415 -2.04 4.12 7.61
CA SER A 415 -0.80 4.88 7.67
C SER A 415 -0.75 5.68 8.96
N PHE A 416 0.45 5.89 9.52
CA PHE A 416 0.61 6.83 10.60
C PHE A 416 1.84 7.72 10.45
N ASN A 417 1.72 8.95 10.92
CA ASN A 417 2.74 9.98 10.85
C ASN A 417 2.76 10.82 12.14
N ARG A 418 3.63 11.84 12.15
CA ARG A 418 3.81 12.78 13.25
C ARG A 418 3.47 14.19 12.76
N PRO A 419 2.18 14.58 12.71
CA PRO A 419 1.78 15.89 12.22
C PRO A 419 2.23 17.02 13.16
N GLU A 420 2.39 16.72 14.45
CA GLU A 420 2.89 17.62 15.49
C GLU A 420 3.84 16.84 16.42
N PRO A 421 4.76 17.50 17.15
CA PRO A 421 5.75 16.83 17.99
C PRO A 421 5.15 15.85 19.01
N ASP A 422 3.98 16.12 19.56
CA ASP A 422 3.33 15.37 20.64
C ASP A 422 2.06 14.64 20.18
N ARG A 423 1.80 14.57 18.87
CA ARG A 423 0.59 13.92 18.32
C ARG A 423 0.91 12.87 17.29
N CYS A 424 0.17 11.78 17.32
CA CYS A 424 0.17 10.74 16.30
C CYS A 424 -0.97 11.01 15.32
N GLY A 425 -0.66 11.13 14.02
CA GLY A 425 -1.66 11.20 12.96
C GLY A 425 -1.89 9.81 12.39
N LEU A 426 -3.08 9.26 12.58
CA LEU A 426 -3.53 8.01 11.98
C LEU A 426 -4.39 8.32 10.75
N VAL A 427 -4.05 7.75 9.60
CA VAL A 427 -4.79 7.91 8.34
C VAL A 427 -5.24 6.54 7.88
N LEU A 428 -6.56 6.37 7.71
CA LEU A 428 -7.16 5.13 7.26
C LEU A 428 -7.79 5.32 5.89
N LEU A 429 -7.41 4.48 4.94
CA LEU A 429 -8.16 4.23 3.71
C LEU A 429 -8.91 2.90 3.86
N ALA A 430 -10.20 2.89 3.54
CA ALA A 430 -11.03 1.71 3.65
C ALA A 430 -12.04 1.62 2.50
N ASP A 431 -12.09 0.49 1.82
CA ASP A 431 -13.15 0.18 0.85
C ASP A 431 -14.45 -0.14 1.59
N GLY A 432 -15.43 0.75 1.49
CA GLY A 432 -16.74 0.69 2.11
C GLY A 432 -17.53 -0.56 1.79
N ARG A 433 -17.22 -1.23 0.68
CA ARG A 433 -17.83 -2.51 0.30
C ARG A 433 -17.42 -3.64 1.24
N TYR A 434 -16.25 -3.55 1.87
CA TYR A 434 -15.76 -4.55 2.83
C TYR A 434 -15.70 -4.00 4.26
N LEU A 435 -15.57 -2.69 4.41
CA LEU A 435 -15.49 -1.96 5.68
C LEU A 435 -16.50 -0.81 5.68
N PRO A 436 -17.80 -1.08 5.94
CA PRO A 436 -18.85 -0.07 5.88
C PRO A 436 -18.52 1.18 6.72
N PRO A 437 -19.02 2.38 6.37
CA PRO A 437 -18.51 3.65 6.92
C PRO A 437 -18.34 3.72 8.45
N PRO A 438 -19.28 3.21 9.28
CA PRO A 438 -19.10 3.25 10.73
C PRO A 438 -17.93 2.41 11.26
N VAL A 439 -17.44 1.43 10.49
CA VAL A 439 -16.33 0.54 10.87
C VAL A 439 -15.01 1.30 10.92
N GLY A 440 -14.74 2.20 9.98
CA GLY A 440 -13.47 2.93 9.92
C GLY A 440 -13.23 3.84 11.12
N GLU A 441 -14.26 4.61 11.53
CA GLU A 441 -14.17 5.46 12.72
C GLU A 441 -14.06 4.63 14.00
N ARG A 442 -14.86 3.56 14.13
CA ARG A 442 -14.79 2.66 15.29
C ARG A 442 -13.43 2.00 15.43
N PHE A 443 -12.82 1.57 14.31
CA PHE A 443 -11.47 1.02 14.32
C PHE A 443 -10.45 2.03 14.86
N LEU A 444 -10.42 3.26 14.35
CA LEU A 444 -9.44 4.26 14.80
C LEU A 444 -9.60 4.61 16.29
N ARG A 445 -10.83 4.88 16.74
CA ARG A 445 -11.12 5.14 18.17
C ARG A 445 -10.84 3.93 19.05
N GLY A 446 -11.13 2.74 18.53
CA GLY A 446 -10.84 1.45 19.15
C GLY A 446 -9.36 1.21 19.36
N LEU A 447 -8.55 1.43 18.32
CA LEU A 447 -7.11 1.31 18.37
C LEU A 447 -6.51 2.24 19.44
N GLU A 448 -6.96 3.50 19.50
CA GLU A 448 -6.55 4.43 20.57
C GLU A 448 -6.92 3.88 21.96
N LEU A 449 -8.15 3.40 22.12
CA LEU A 449 -8.61 2.83 23.39
C LEU A 449 -7.77 1.62 23.80
N VAL A 450 -7.48 0.69 22.87
CA VAL A 450 -6.66 -0.50 23.12
C VAL A 450 -5.27 -0.11 23.59
N VAL A 451 -4.58 0.80 22.89
CA VAL A 451 -3.22 1.18 23.29
C VAL A 451 -3.20 1.93 24.61
N CYS A 452 -4.23 2.73 24.93
CA CYS A 452 -4.31 3.41 26.22
C CYS A 452 -4.61 2.44 27.37
N ALA A 453 -5.57 1.52 27.19
CA ALA A 453 -5.92 0.52 28.21
C ALA A 453 -4.73 -0.40 28.50
N ALA A 454 -3.98 -0.81 27.46
CA ALA A 454 -2.79 -1.64 27.61
C ALA A 454 -1.65 -0.99 28.43
N VAL A 455 -1.71 0.31 28.71
CA VAL A 455 -0.74 0.98 29.60
C VAL A 455 -0.95 0.55 31.07
N HIS A 456 -2.16 0.18 31.45
CA HIS A 456 -2.49 -0.18 32.84
C HIS A 456 -2.98 -1.62 33.02
N GLU A 457 -3.45 -2.24 31.93
CA GLU A 457 -4.06 -3.57 31.94
C GLU A 457 -3.30 -4.51 31.01
N GLU A 458 -3.16 -5.78 31.39
CA GLU A 458 -2.71 -6.82 30.45
C GLU A 458 -3.92 -7.33 29.67
N LEU A 459 -4.09 -6.81 28.46
CA LEU A 459 -5.18 -7.20 27.55
C LEU A 459 -4.87 -8.55 26.88
N SER A 460 -5.91 -9.28 26.50
CA SER A 460 -5.81 -10.43 25.59
C SER A 460 -5.95 -10.01 24.12
N VAL A 461 -5.63 -10.91 23.19
CA VAL A 461 -5.94 -10.71 21.76
C VAL A 461 -7.46 -10.59 21.53
N ALA A 462 -8.29 -11.30 22.29
CA ALA A 462 -9.75 -11.18 22.20
C ALA A 462 -10.25 -9.78 22.61
N ASP A 463 -9.57 -9.11 23.54
CA ASP A 463 -9.92 -7.76 23.97
C ASP A 463 -9.75 -6.71 22.88
N VAL A 464 -8.83 -6.92 21.93
CA VAL A 464 -8.63 -5.99 20.80
C VAL A 464 -9.92 -5.80 20.00
N ALA A 465 -10.57 -6.90 19.60
CA ALA A 465 -11.82 -6.84 18.84
C ALA A 465 -12.97 -6.24 19.67
N ARG A 466 -13.05 -6.64 20.95
CA ARG A 466 -14.06 -6.17 21.91
C ARG A 466 -13.97 -4.66 22.12
N LEU A 467 -12.77 -4.13 22.37
CA LEU A 467 -12.54 -2.70 22.63
C LEU A 467 -12.67 -1.85 21.36
N CYS A 468 -12.37 -2.40 20.18
CA CYS A 468 -12.67 -1.74 18.92
C CYS A 468 -14.17 -1.67 18.60
N GLY A 469 -15.01 -2.44 19.29
CA GLY A 469 -16.46 -2.36 19.16
C GLY A 469 -16.97 -2.77 17.78
N VAL A 470 -16.30 -3.72 17.12
CA VAL A 470 -16.70 -4.21 15.79
C VAL A 470 -17.01 -5.71 15.86
N ALA A 471 -18.21 -6.08 15.41
CA ALA A 471 -18.59 -7.47 15.25
C ALA A 471 -17.84 -8.11 14.07
N PRO A 472 -17.41 -9.38 14.17
CA PRO A 472 -16.87 -10.11 13.02
C PRO A 472 -17.86 -10.14 11.86
N VAL A 473 -17.33 -10.21 10.63
CA VAL A 473 -18.14 -10.42 9.43
C VAL A 473 -18.91 -11.73 9.53
N VAL A 474 -20.18 -11.69 9.13
CA VAL A 474 -21.04 -12.87 9.09
C VAL A 474 -21.04 -13.41 7.67
N ARG A 475 -20.66 -14.68 7.52
CA ARG A 475 -20.76 -15.41 6.25
C ARG A 475 -22.10 -16.16 6.22
N GLY A 476 -22.73 -16.18 5.05
CA GLY A 476 -24.01 -16.88 4.83
C GLY A 476 -23.87 -18.40 4.91
N PRO A 477 -24.99 -19.15 4.95
CA PRO A 477 -24.98 -20.62 5.04
C PRO A 477 -24.37 -21.31 3.80
N ASP A 478 -24.20 -20.59 2.70
CA ASP A 478 -23.58 -21.03 1.46
C ASP A 478 -22.03 -20.93 1.47
N TRP A 479 -21.45 -20.38 2.53
CA TRP A 479 -20.01 -20.29 2.70
C TRP A 479 -19.45 -21.49 3.45
N VAL A 480 -18.34 -22.03 2.94
CA VAL A 480 -17.57 -23.09 3.58
C VAL A 480 -16.13 -22.67 3.71
N ARG A 481 -15.42 -23.23 4.69
CA ARG A 481 -13.99 -23.01 4.88
C ARG A 481 -13.20 -24.18 4.30
N THR A 482 -12.36 -23.94 3.32
CA THR A 482 -11.40 -24.93 2.79
C THR A 482 -10.00 -24.63 3.31
N ARG A 483 -9.00 -25.45 2.94
CA ARG A 483 -7.58 -25.14 3.24
C ARG A 483 -7.08 -23.89 2.51
N ALA A 484 -7.75 -23.47 1.44
CA ALA A 484 -7.38 -22.29 0.65
C ALA A 484 -7.99 -20.98 1.19
N GLY A 485 -9.04 -21.07 2.04
CA GLY A 485 -9.75 -19.91 2.59
C GLY A 485 -11.26 -20.15 2.65
N TRP A 486 -12.03 -19.10 2.93
CA TRP A 486 -13.48 -19.16 2.80
C TRP A 486 -13.90 -19.09 1.34
N THR A 487 -14.90 -19.89 0.97
CA THR A 487 -15.42 -19.95 -0.39
C THR A 487 -16.89 -20.28 -0.44
N ARG A 488 -17.51 -20.04 -1.60
CA ARG A 488 -18.86 -20.50 -1.94
C ARG A 488 -18.78 -21.62 -2.97
N PRO A 489 -19.17 -22.87 -2.65
CA PRO A 489 -19.10 -23.99 -3.58
C PRO A 489 -19.78 -23.71 -4.92
N GLU A 490 -20.92 -23.01 -4.89
CA GLU A 490 -21.66 -22.61 -6.10
C GLU A 490 -20.90 -21.61 -6.98
N ALA A 491 -20.12 -20.70 -6.39
CA ALA A 491 -19.29 -19.79 -7.16
C ALA A 491 -18.14 -20.55 -7.85
N VAL A 492 -17.52 -21.51 -7.15
CA VAL A 492 -16.51 -22.40 -7.72
C VAL A 492 -17.09 -23.23 -8.86
N ARG A 493 -18.29 -23.81 -8.67
CA ARG A 493 -19.02 -24.57 -9.70
C ARG A 493 -19.24 -23.74 -10.96
N ARG A 494 -19.78 -22.52 -10.82
CA ARG A 494 -20.05 -21.62 -11.96
C ARG A 494 -18.78 -21.22 -12.69
N LEU A 495 -17.70 -20.94 -11.97
CA LEU A 495 -16.40 -20.61 -12.57
C LEU A 495 -15.88 -21.79 -13.41
N VAL A 496 -15.89 -23.00 -12.87
CA VAL A 496 -15.43 -24.20 -13.60
C VAL A 496 -16.34 -24.50 -14.80
N ALA A 497 -17.66 -24.39 -14.65
CA ALA A 497 -18.62 -24.56 -15.75
C ALA A 497 -18.38 -23.55 -16.89
N GLY A 498 -18.09 -22.29 -16.57
CA GLY A 498 -17.78 -21.25 -17.55
C GLY A 498 -16.50 -21.53 -18.35
N LEU A 499 -15.54 -22.25 -17.76
CA LEU A 499 -14.32 -22.68 -18.45
C LEU A 499 -14.54 -23.91 -19.34
N LEU A 500 -15.62 -24.66 -19.16
CA LEU A 500 -15.86 -25.94 -19.84
C LEU A 500 -17.23 -25.95 -20.54
N PRO A 501 -17.42 -25.15 -21.61
CA PRO A 501 -18.67 -25.12 -22.33
C PRO A 501 -19.01 -26.52 -22.87
N GLY A 502 -20.20 -27.02 -22.53
CA GLY A 502 -20.67 -28.35 -22.93
C GLY A 502 -20.41 -29.48 -21.92
N ALA A 503 -19.68 -29.22 -20.83
CA ALA A 503 -19.60 -30.16 -19.70
C ALA A 503 -20.69 -29.86 -18.66
N ALA A 504 -21.24 -30.91 -18.04
CA ALA A 504 -22.01 -30.75 -16.82
C ALA A 504 -21.04 -30.61 -15.64
N VAL A 505 -21.31 -29.68 -14.72
CA VAL A 505 -20.43 -29.43 -13.57
C VAL A 505 -21.25 -29.26 -12.30
N THR A 506 -20.86 -30.00 -11.25
CA THR A 506 -21.39 -29.84 -9.89
C THR A 506 -20.27 -29.74 -8.85
N ALA A 507 -20.57 -29.15 -7.69
CA ALA A 507 -19.64 -29.03 -6.58
C ALA A 507 -20.23 -29.69 -5.33
N ALA A 508 -19.40 -30.46 -4.63
CA ALA A 508 -19.76 -31.14 -3.40
C ALA A 508 -18.63 -30.99 -2.38
N TRP A 509 -18.97 -31.03 -1.10
CA TRP A 509 -17.97 -30.95 -0.03
C TRP A 509 -18.31 -31.91 1.09
N ARG A 510 -17.27 -32.33 1.80
CA ARG A 510 -17.37 -33.17 3.00
C ARG A 510 -16.48 -32.60 4.10
N PRO A 511 -16.81 -32.80 5.39
CA PRO A 511 -15.91 -32.41 6.47
C PRO A 511 -14.52 -33.02 6.25
N ALA A 512 -13.47 -32.19 6.33
CA ALA A 512 -12.10 -32.64 6.25
C ALA A 512 -11.71 -33.36 7.54
N ALA A 513 -10.74 -34.29 7.45
CA ALA A 513 -10.18 -34.91 8.64
C ALA A 513 -9.41 -33.87 9.49
N GLY A 514 -9.84 -33.62 10.72
CA GLY A 514 -9.16 -32.72 11.66
C GLY A 514 -10.11 -32.07 12.68
N PRO A 515 -9.57 -31.34 13.67
CA PRO A 515 -10.35 -30.65 14.70
C PRO A 515 -11.01 -29.34 14.20
N GLU A 516 -10.65 -28.84 13.02
CA GLU A 516 -11.17 -27.59 12.47
C GLU A 516 -12.43 -27.82 11.62
N GLN A 517 -13.33 -26.83 11.57
CA GLN A 517 -14.50 -26.82 10.67
C GLN A 517 -14.07 -26.52 9.21
N VAL A 518 -13.17 -27.33 8.68
CA VAL A 518 -12.68 -27.25 7.30
C VAL A 518 -13.35 -28.34 6.48
N VAL A 519 -13.63 -28.07 5.21
CA VAL A 519 -14.20 -29.04 4.27
C VAL A 519 -13.23 -29.34 3.14
N ASP A 520 -13.31 -30.56 2.61
CA ASP A 520 -12.70 -30.94 1.34
C ASP A 520 -13.70 -30.67 0.21
N LEU A 521 -13.43 -29.68 -0.64
CA LEU A 521 -14.28 -29.29 -1.77
C LEU A 521 -13.88 -30.06 -3.04
N ALA A 522 -14.81 -30.86 -3.57
CA ALA A 522 -14.67 -31.57 -4.83
C ALA A 522 -15.56 -30.96 -5.91
N VAL A 523 -15.03 -30.83 -7.13
CA VAL A 523 -15.80 -30.46 -8.33
C VAL A 523 -15.84 -31.65 -9.27
N TYR A 524 -17.05 -32.06 -9.62
CA TYR A 524 -17.31 -33.11 -10.60
C TYR A 524 -17.56 -32.46 -11.95
N VAL A 525 -16.93 -33.02 -12.98
CA VAL A 525 -17.06 -32.56 -14.37
C VAL A 525 -17.41 -33.78 -15.21
N ALA A 526 -18.62 -33.80 -15.78
CA ALA A 526 -19.05 -34.85 -16.68
C ALA A 526 -18.99 -34.36 -18.13
N VAL A 527 -18.27 -35.10 -18.97
CA VAL A 527 -18.19 -34.85 -20.41
C VAL A 527 -19.03 -35.87 -21.17
N ASP A 528 -19.80 -35.38 -22.14
CA ASP A 528 -20.57 -36.22 -23.06
C ASP A 528 -19.75 -36.51 -24.33
N GLY A 529 -19.86 -37.73 -24.85
CA GLY A 529 -19.20 -38.15 -26.08
C GLY A 529 -17.76 -38.70 -25.95
N ALA A 530 -17.11 -38.85 -27.11
CA ALA A 530 -15.79 -39.51 -27.26
C ALA A 530 -14.59 -38.56 -27.14
N ALA A 531 -14.81 -37.28 -26.81
CA ALA A 531 -13.72 -36.32 -26.62
C ALA A 531 -12.88 -36.70 -25.41
N SER A 532 -11.55 -36.70 -25.57
CA SER A 532 -10.63 -36.87 -24.44
C SER A 532 -10.75 -35.65 -23.53
N PRO A 533 -11.03 -35.82 -22.22
CA PRO A 533 -11.08 -34.69 -21.32
C PRO A 533 -9.70 -34.02 -21.20
N GLU A 534 -9.71 -32.72 -20.95
CA GLU A 534 -8.50 -31.95 -20.67
C GLU A 534 -7.75 -32.56 -19.45
N PRO A 535 -6.41 -32.68 -19.50
CA PRO A 535 -5.63 -33.14 -18.36
C PRO A 535 -5.87 -32.25 -17.12
N LEU A 536 -5.97 -32.87 -15.94
CA LEU A 536 -6.22 -32.14 -14.69
C LEU A 536 -5.25 -30.98 -14.42
N PRO A 537 -3.93 -31.07 -14.72
CA PRO A 537 -3.03 -29.94 -14.56
C PRO A 537 -3.35 -28.72 -15.44
N ASP A 538 -3.88 -28.95 -16.65
CA ASP A 538 -4.27 -27.88 -17.56
C ASP A 538 -5.57 -27.21 -17.06
N LEU A 539 -6.57 -28.02 -16.67
CA LEU A 539 -7.80 -27.53 -16.04
C LEU A 539 -7.50 -26.72 -14.79
N HIS A 540 -6.63 -27.21 -13.91
CA HIS A 540 -6.26 -26.51 -12.69
C HIS A 540 -5.60 -25.15 -12.98
N ARG A 541 -4.67 -25.09 -13.94
CA ARG A 541 -4.05 -23.84 -14.39
C ARG A 541 -5.09 -22.84 -14.89
N ARG A 542 -6.07 -23.29 -15.69
CA ARG A 542 -7.16 -22.44 -16.19
C ARG A 542 -8.07 -21.93 -15.07
N VAL A 543 -8.39 -22.79 -14.11
CA VAL A 543 -9.18 -22.41 -12.93
C VAL A 543 -8.46 -21.35 -12.11
N VAL A 544 -7.18 -21.57 -11.75
CA VAL A 544 -6.41 -20.59 -10.97
C VAL A 544 -6.25 -19.27 -11.73
N ALA A 545 -6.01 -19.32 -13.04
CA ALA A 545 -5.91 -18.12 -13.88
C ALA A 545 -7.22 -17.31 -13.96
N ALA A 546 -8.37 -17.94 -13.69
CA ALA A 546 -9.69 -17.30 -13.69
C ALA A 546 -10.12 -16.77 -12.31
N LEU A 547 -9.35 -17.02 -11.24
CA LEU A 547 -9.66 -16.51 -9.89
C LEU A 547 -9.49 -14.99 -9.67
N PRO A 548 -8.58 -14.27 -10.35
CA PRO A 548 -8.44 -12.83 -10.14
C PRO A 548 -9.77 -12.09 -10.36
N GLY A 549 -10.16 -11.25 -9.40
CA GLY A 549 -11.41 -10.49 -9.47
C GLY A 549 -12.65 -11.21 -8.94
N GLU A 550 -12.54 -12.45 -8.45
CA GLU A 550 -13.63 -13.23 -7.85
C GLU A 550 -13.43 -13.39 -6.32
N PRO A 551 -13.95 -12.46 -5.48
CA PRO A 551 -13.74 -12.51 -4.03
C PRO A 551 -14.32 -13.78 -3.41
N GLY A 552 -13.50 -14.48 -2.63
CA GLY A 552 -13.90 -15.71 -1.96
C GLY A 552 -14.20 -16.87 -2.92
N VAL A 553 -13.50 -16.94 -4.06
CA VAL A 553 -13.50 -18.12 -4.94
C VAL A 553 -12.09 -18.71 -4.94
N VAL A 554 -12.01 -20.04 -4.81
CA VAL A 554 -10.77 -20.81 -4.78
C VAL A 554 -10.86 -21.98 -5.75
N ALA A 555 -9.74 -22.54 -6.17
CA ALA A 555 -9.76 -23.82 -6.88
C ALA A 555 -10.22 -24.93 -5.91
N PRO A 556 -10.96 -25.94 -6.41
CA PRO A 556 -11.35 -27.08 -5.58
C PRO A 556 -10.13 -27.83 -5.04
N ASP A 557 -10.33 -28.53 -3.92
CA ASP A 557 -9.32 -29.43 -3.38
C ASP A 557 -9.13 -30.64 -4.31
N ARG A 558 -10.18 -31.05 -5.02
CA ARG A 558 -10.15 -32.18 -5.96
C ARG A 558 -11.08 -31.96 -7.16
N TYR A 559 -10.60 -32.32 -8.35
CA TYR A 559 -11.39 -32.50 -9.56
C TYR A 559 -11.72 -33.98 -9.74
N ILE A 560 -12.93 -34.27 -10.19
CA ILE A 560 -13.39 -35.63 -10.52
C ILE A 560 -13.99 -35.56 -11.93
N LEU A 561 -13.28 -36.14 -12.90
CA LEU A 561 -13.72 -36.17 -14.28
C LEU A 561 -14.53 -37.45 -14.51
N CYS A 562 -15.77 -37.31 -14.94
CA CYS A 562 -16.70 -38.41 -15.17
C CYS A 562 -17.07 -38.51 -16.65
N ARG A 563 -17.47 -39.71 -17.08
CA ARG A 563 -18.00 -39.97 -18.42
C ARG A 563 -19.51 -40.19 -18.38
N GLY A 564 -20.23 -39.53 -19.28
CA GLY A 564 -21.64 -39.80 -19.53
C GLY A 564 -22.54 -38.62 -19.20
N PRO A 565 -23.77 -38.62 -19.76
CA PRO A 565 -24.71 -37.54 -19.55
C PRO A 565 -25.21 -37.54 -18.11
N VAL A 566 -25.27 -36.35 -17.52
CA VAL A 566 -25.86 -36.12 -16.21
C VAL A 566 -26.42 -34.71 -16.17
N ASP A 567 -27.55 -34.55 -15.50
CA ASP A 567 -28.11 -33.24 -15.19
C ASP A 567 -27.18 -32.54 -14.18
N PRO A 568 -26.68 -31.31 -14.46
CA PRO A 568 -25.96 -30.47 -13.49
C PRO A 568 -26.59 -30.42 -12.10
N ASP A 569 -27.92 -30.44 -12.04
CA ASP A 569 -28.71 -30.31 -10.82
C ASP A 569 -29.14 -31.66 -10.22
N ALA A 570 -28.66 -32.78 -10.77
CA ALA A 570 -28.86 -34.10 -10.21
C ALA A 570 -28.26 -34.24 -8.79
N ASP A 571 -28.87 -35.12 -7.98
CA ASP A 571 -28.30 -35.47 -6.68
C ASP A 571 -26.87 -36.02 -6.79
N LEU A 572 -26.09 -35.84 -5.73
CA LEU A 572 -24.68 -36.25 -5.71
C LEU A 572 -24.52 -37.78 -5.91
N ALA A 573 -25.50 -38.60 -5.54
CA ALA A 573 -25.43 -40.05 -5.69
C ALA A 573 -25.41 -40.45 -7.18
N ARG A 574 -26.15 -39.74 -8.04
CA ARG A 574 -26.09 -39.93 -9.50
C ARG A 574 -24.73 -39.57 -10.06
N TRP A 575 -24.13 -38.48 -9.58
CA TRP A 575 -22.78 -38.07 -9.95
C TRP A 575 -21.71 -39.10 -9.53
N GLU A 576 -21.82 -39.60 -8.30
CA GLU A 576 -20.92 -40.63 -7.75
C GLU A 576 -21.05 -41.99 -8.45
N ALA A 577 -22.17 -42.26 -9.13
CA ALA A 577 -22.38 -43.48 -9.91
C ALA A 577 -21.79 -43.41 -11.33
N LEU A 578 -21.37 -42.24 -11.81
CA LEU A 578 -20.77 -42.11 -13.15
C LEU A 578 -19.38 -42.75 -13.21
N PRO A 579 -18.98 -43.35 -14.35
CA PRO A 579 -17.61 -43.83 -14.55
C PRO A 579 -16.59 -42.69 -14.46
N VAL A 580 -15.66 -42.78 -13.51
CA VAL A 580 -14.57 -41.81 -13.33
C VAL A 580 -13.47 -42.06 -14.36
N ILE A 581 -13.13 -41.02 -15.12
CA ILE A 581 -12.05 -41.01 -16.11
C ILE A 581 -10.71 -40.69 -15.45
N ASP A 582 -10.68 -39.64 -14.65
CA ASP A 582 -9.50 -39.17 -13.91
C ASP A 582 -9.95 -38.40 -12.67
N HIS A 583 -9.10 -38.34 -11.65
CA HIS A 583 -9.37 -37.54 -10.46
C HIS A 583 -8.07 -37.09 -9.79
N GLY A 584 -8.09 -35.92 -9.17
CA GLY A 584 -6.92 -35.42 -8.48
C GLY A 584 -6.98 -33.93 -8.23
N THR A 585 -5.92 -33.37 -7.67
CA THR A 585 -5.85 -31.94 -7.38
C THR A 585 -5.54 -31.12 -8.64
N GLY A 586 -4.93 -31.71 -9.66
CA GLY A 586 -4.34 -30.99 -10.81
C GLY A 586 -3.19 -30.04 -10.43
N ARG A 587 -2.84 -29.94 -9.14
CA ARG A 587 -1.78 -29.05 -8.65
C ARG A 587 -0.41 -29.58 -9.07
N PRO A 588 0.57 -28.69 -9.33
CA PRO A 588 1.94 -29.13 -9.54
C PRO A 588 2.45 -29.89 -8.32
N VAL A 589 3.19 -30.98 -8.55
CA VAL A 589 3.86 -31.72 -7.47
C VAL A 589 4.88 -30.77 -6.84
N PRO A 590 4.92 -30.63 -5.49
CA PRO A 590 5.93 -29.81 -4.86
C PRO A 590 7.31 -30.34 -5.26
N VAL A 591 8.12 -29.51 -5.92
CA VAL A 591 9.54 -29.83 -6.11
C VAL A 591 10.14 -29.82 -4.71
N SER A 592 10.57 -30.99 -4.23
CA SER A 592 11.26 -31.12 -2.95
C SER A 592 12.40 -30.11 -2.89
N ARG A 593 12.37 -29.25 -1.86
CA ARG A 593 13.35 -28.18 -1.62
C ARG A 593 14.76 -28.70 -1.42
#